data_AF-A0A2D6FA03-F1
#
_entry.id   AF-A0A2D6FA03-F1
#
_cell.length_a   1.000
_cell.length_b   1.000
_cell.length_c   1.000
_cell.angle_alpha   90.00
_cell.angle_beta   90.00
_cell.angle_gamma   90.00
#
_symmetry.space_group_name_H-M   'P 1'
#
loop_
_entity.id
_entity.type
_entity.pdbx_description
1 polymer ?
#
loop_
_entity_poly.entity_id
_entity_poly.type
_entity_poly.pdbx_seq_one_letter_code
_entity_poly.pdbx_strand_id
1 'polypeptide(L)'
;MQFRNLPSVDTVLADKDMAAAAKSFDRDWVVDLVREELDAAREQIRQGADSPDADNLARSVLQRIEDTMRAEPRQVINATGVVIHTNLGRAPLSRAAIEASNQAAQGYSDLELDLSTGRRGSRQAQVQSLLLQITGAEAALAVNNNASAMLLGLSALASGKEVVVSRSEAVEIGGG
;
A
#
# COMPACT_ATOMS: atom_id res chain seq x y z
N MET A 1 -19.74 -33.29 -21.40
CA MET A 1 -18.56 -33.67 -20.57
C MET A 1 -17.47 -32.60 -20.72
N GLN A 2 -17.70 -31.39 -20.21
CA GLN A 2 -16.75 -30.28 -20.33
C GLN A 2 -15.48 -30.50 -19.46
N PHE A 3 -15.61 -31.12 -18.29
CA PHE A 3 -14.48 -31.38 -17.38
C PHE A 3 -13.35 -32.25 -17.95
N ARG A 4 -13.64 -33.11 -18.94
CA ARG A 4 -12.61 -33.95 -19.58
C ARG A 4 -11.75 -33.19 -20.59
N ASN A 5 -12.18 -31.98 -20.97
CA ASN A 5 -11.49 -31.15 -21.95
C ASN A 5 -10.53 -30.16 -21.27
N LEU A 6 -10.48 -30.12 -19.93
CA LEU A 6 -9.52 -29.27 -19.22
C LEU A 6 -8.09 -29.72 -19.52
N PRO A 7 -7.19 -28.79 -19.85
CA PRO A 7 -5.79 -29.12 -20.10
C PRO A 7 -5.11 -29.60 -18.81
N SER A 8 -4.08 -30.44 -18.95
CA SER A 8 -3.23 -30.78 -17.81
C SER A 8 -2.33 -29.60 -17.45
N VAL A 9 -1.86 -29.55 -16.20
CA VAL A 9 -0.86 -28.57 -15.76
C VAL A 9 0.36 -28.57 -16.69
N ASP A 10 0.88 -29.75 -17.03
CA ASP A 10 2.03 -29.87 -17.94
C ASP A 10 1.75 -29.30 -19.33
N THR A 11 0.52 -29.44 -19.83
CA THR A 11 0.14 -28.88 -21.15
C THR A 11 0.16 -27.36 -21.12
N VAL A 12 -0.31 -26.76 -20.03
CA VAL A 12 -0.31 -25.29 -19.84
C VAL A 12 1.10 -24.76 -19.63
N LEU A 13 1.94 -25.49 -18.89
CA LEU A 13 3.35 -25.12 -18.69
C LEU A 13 4.20 -25.29 -19.95
N ALA A 14 3.80 -26.17 -20.86
CA ALA A 14 4.46 -26.38 -22.14
C ALA A 14 4.13 -25.29 -23.18
N ASP A 15 3.14 -24.43 -22.90
CA ASP A 15 2.88 -23.25 -23.72
C ASP A 15 4.16 -22.38 -23.81
N LYS A 16 4.38 -21.80 -24.99
CA LYS A 16 5.63 -21.10 -25.30
C LYS A 16 5.85 -19.88 -24.40
N ASP A 17 4.79 -19.12 -24.13
CA ASP A 17 4.88 -17.89 -23.35
C ASP A 17 4.96 -18.21 -21.86
N MET A 18 4.24 -19.25 -21.39
CA MET A 18 4.39 -19.79 -20.04
C MET A 18 5.79 -20.36 -19.77
N ALA A 19 6.35 -21.13 -20.70
CA ALA A 19 7.70 -21.68 -20.56
C ALA A 19 8.78 -20.60 -20.57
N ALA A 20 8.53 -19.46 -21.24
CA ALA A 20 9.40 -18.29 -21.17
C ALA A 20 9.29 -17.60 -19.81
N ALA A 21 8.07 -17.33 -19.32
CA ALA A 21 7.82 -16.69 -18.03
C ALA A 21 8.35 -17.54 -16.86
N ALA A 22 8.13 -18.85 -16.87
CA ALA A 22 8.57 -19.78 -15.83
C ALA A 22 10.09 -19.84 -15.62
N LYS A 23 10.91 -19.28 -16.53
CA LYS A 23 12.36 -19.14 -16.32
C LYS A 23 12.71 -18.03 -15.33
N SER A 24 11.83 -17.06 -15.15
CA SER A 24 12.03 -15.88 -14.30
C SER A 24 11.41 -16.03 -12.91
N PHE A 25 10.66 -17.10 -12.68
CA PHE A 25 9.91 -17.31 -11.44
C PHE A 25 10.17 -18.70 -10.86
N ASP A 26 9.91 -18.83 -9.56
CA ASP A 26 9.92 -20.13 -8.90
C ASP A 26 8.89 -21.07 -9.55
N ARG A 27 9.31 -22.30 -9.84
CA ARG A 27 8.48 -23.25 -10.59
C ARG A 27 7.25 -23.68 -9.79
N ASP A 28 7.40 -23.89 -8.48
CA ASP A 28 6.30 -24.35 -7.64
C ASP A 28 5.23 -23.27 -7.54
N TRP A 29 5.64 -22.01 -7.43
CA TRP A 29 4.72 -20.87 -7.49
C TRP A 29 3.94 -20.79 -8.81
N VAL A 30 4.61 -20.96 -9.96
CA VAL A 30 3.92 -20.96 -11.26
C VAL A 30 2.96 -22.14 -11.40
N VAL A 31 3.33 -23.33 -10.91
CA VAL A 31 2.47 -24.51 -10.89
C VAL A 31 1.21 -24.26 -10.06
N ASP A 32 1.35 -23.63 -8.90
CA ASP A 32 0.22 -23.32 -8.03
C ASP A 32 -0.74 -22.31 -8.67
N LEU A 33 -0.23 -21.29 -9.37
CA LEU A 33 -1.07 -20.38 -10.16
C LEU A 33 -1.86 -21.12 -11.25
N VAL A 34 -1.23 -22.04 -11.97
CA VAL A 34 -1.93 -22.87 -12.98
C VAL A 34 -3.03 -23.70 -12.32
N ARG A 35 -2.78 -24.28 -11.14
CA ARG A 35 -3.77 -25.06 -10.40
C ARG A 35 -4.95 -24.21 -9.95
N GLU A 36 -4.69 -23.00 -9.44
CA GLU A 36 -5.73 -22.05 -9.05
C GLU A 36 -6.62 -21.66 -10.24
N GLU A 37 -6.03 -21.38 -11.40
CA GLU A 37 -6.81 -21.09 -12.63
C GLU A 37 -7.59 -22.31 -13.13
N LEU A 38 -7.03 -23.52 -13.02
CA LEU A 38 -7.77 -24.76 -13.31
C LEU A 38 -8.95 -24.96 -12.35
N ASP A 39 -8.79 -24.65 -11.06
CA ASP A 39 -9.86 -24.75 -10.08
C ASP A 39 -10.96 -23.72 -10.32
N ALA A 40 -10.59 -22.48 -10.69
CA ALA A 40 -11.54 -21.46 -11.12
C ALA A 40 -12.30 -21.90 -12.38
N ALA A 41 -11.61 -22.46 -13.38
CA ALA A 41 -12.23 -23.00 -14.58
C ALA A 41 -13.19 -24.17 -14.28
N ARG A 42 -12.82 -25.06 -13.35
CA ARG A 42 -13.72 -26.15 -12.89
C ARG A 42 -15.01 -25.59 -12.29
N GLU A 43 -14.92 -24.53 -11.51
CA GLU A 43 -16.10 -23.90 -10.91
C GLU A 43 -16.99 -23.22 -11.97
N GLN A 44 -16.38 -22.54 -12.95
CA GLN A 44 -17.12 -21.97 -14.07
C GLN A 44 -17.84 -23.04 -14.92
N ILE A 45 -17.19 -24.19 -15.16
CA ILE A 45 -17.82 -25.32 -15.87
C ILE A 45 -19.01 -25.88 -15.08
N ARG A 46 -18.94 -25.95 -13.75
CA ARG A 46 -20.09 -26.34 -12.90
C ARG A 46 -21.28 -25.39 -13.07
N GLN A 47 -20.99 -24.11 -13.33
CA GLN A 47 -21.99 -23.07 -13.58
C GLN A 47 -22.47 -23.03 -15.04
N GLY A 48 -21.99 -23.95 -15.90
CA GLY A 48 -22.44 -24.11 -17.28
C GLY A 48 -21.54 -23.46 -18.33
N ALA A 49 -20.36 -22.95 -17.96
CA ALA A 49 -19.38 -22.45 -18.92
C ALA A 49 -18.69 -23.60 -19.69
N ASP A 50 -18.12 -23.27 -20.84
CA ASP A 50 -17.29 -24.20 -21.62
C ASP A 50 -15.89 -24.34 -21.02
N SER A 51 -15.23 -25.48 -21.28
CA SER A 51 -13.86 -25.69 -20.84
C SER A 51 -12.90 -24.75 -21.60
N PRO A 52 -12.00 -24.03 -20.91
CA PRO A 52 -10.92 -23.32 -21.57
C PRO A 52 -9.95 -24.32 -22.21
N ASP A 53 -9.32 -23.92 -23.31
CA ASP A 53 -8.16 -24.60 -23.86
C ASP A 53 -6.87 -24.20 -23.12
N ALA A 54 -5.76 -24.86 -23.44
CA ALA A 54 -4.46 -24.60 -22.83
C ALA A 54 -4.00 -23.15 -23.05
N ASP A 55 -4.23 -22.59 -24.23
CA ASP A 55 -3.78 -21.24 -24.62
C ASP A 55 -4.55 -20.14 -23.87
N ASN A 56 -5.86 -20.30 -23.66
CA ASN A 56 -6.66 -19.39 -22.84
C ASN A 56 -6.23 -19.46 -21.39
N LEU A 57 -6.00 -20.67 -20.85
CA LEU A 57 -5.57 -20.82 -19.47
C LEU A 57 -4.16 -20.25 -19.24
N ALA A 58 -3.23 -20.51 -20.17
CA ALA A 58 -1.89 -19.94 -20.16
C ALA A 58 -1.93 -18.41 -20.13
N ARG A 59 -2.75 -17.78 -20.97
CA ARG A 59 -2.95 -16.31 -20.97
C ARG A 59 -3.50 -15.79 -19.65
N SER A 60 -4.48 -16.47 -19.05
CA SER A 60 -5.00 -16.06 -17.73
C SER A 60 -3.94 -16.15 -16.64
N VAL A 61 -3.13 -17.21 -16.64
CA VAL A 61 -2.02 -17.38 -15.68
C VAL A 61 -0.97 -16.30 -15.88
N LEU A 62 -0.57 -16.00 -17.13
CA LEU A 62 0.38 -14.92 -17.43
C LEU A 62 -0.15 -13.56 -16.96
N GLN A 63 -1.42 -13.26 -17.21
CA GLN A 63 -2.05 -12.02 -16.73
C GLN A 63 -2.01 -11.93 -15.20
N ARG A 64 -2.27 -13.05 -14.50
CA ARG A 64 -2.22 -13.11 -13.05
C ARG A 64 -0.79 -12.95 -12.51
N ILE A 65 0.21 -13.49 -13.20
CA ILE A 65 1.63 -13.23 -12.89
C ILE A 65 1.91 -11.74 -13.03
N GLU A 66 1.53 -11.11 -14.14
CA GLU A 66 1.73 -9.68 -14.36
C GLU A 66 1.07 -8.82 -13.29
N ASP A 67 -0.16 -9.15 -12.90
CA ASP A 67 -0.91 -8.40 -11.90
C ASP A 67 -0.35 -8.61 -10.48
N THR A 68 0.13 -9.81 -10.16
CA THR A 68 0.80 -10.08 -8.88
C THR A 68 2.15 -9.39 -8.78
N MET A 69 2.89 -9.29 -9.88
CA MET A 69 4.18 -8.61 -9.93
C MET A 69 4.04 -7.09 -10.00
N ARG A 70 2.83 -6.57 -10.23
CA ARG A 70 2.60 -5.15 -10.36
C ARG A 70 2.73 -4.48 -8.99
N ALA A 71 3.61 -3.48 -8.92
CA ALA A 71 3.77 -2.68 -7.70
C ALA A 71 2.46 -1.94 -7.37
N GLU A 72 1.93 -2.20 -6.17
CA GLU A 72 0.83 -1.46 -5.56
C GLU A 72 1.36 -0.64 -4.38
N PRO A 73 0.77 0.54 -4.09
CA PRO A 73 -0.31 1.20 -4.82
C PRO A 73 0.15 1.85 -6.13
N ARG A 74 -0.74 1.89 -7.14
CA ARG A 74 -0.46 2.53 -8.44
C ARG A 74 -0.76 4.03 -8.47
N GLN A 75 0.01 4.74 -9.31
CA GLN A 75 -0.32 6.12 -9.67
C GLN A 75 -1.61 6.18 -10.50
N VAL A 76 -2.46 7.15 -10.20
CA VAL A 76 -3.72 7.40 -10.90
C VAL A 76 -3.81 8.87 -11.36
N ILE A 77 -4.67 9.13 -12.36
CA ILE A 77 -5.02 10.49 -12.79
C ILE A 77 -6.29 10.92 -12.05
N ASN A 78 -6.19 11.97 -11.23
CA ASN A 78 -7.36 12.53 -10.55
C ASN A 78 -8.14 13.46 -11.50
N ALA A 79 -9.28 12.98 -12.00
CA ALA A 79 -10.21 13.75 -12.84
C ALA A 79 -11.48 14.22 -12.07
N THR A 80 -11.52 14.07 -10.74
CA THR A 80 -12.71 14.38 -9.92
C THR A 80 -12.86 15.86 -9.59
N GLY A 81 -11.79 16.64 -9.72
CA GLY A 81 -11.72 18.02 -9.22
C GLY A 81 -11.56 18.16 -7.70
N VAL A 82 -11.55 17.05 -6.94
CA VAL A 82 -11.32 17.05 -5.49
C VAL A 82 -9.83 17.08 -5.20
N VAL A 83 -9.35 18.19 -4.59
CA VAL A 83 -7.92 18.38 -4.29
C VAL A 83 -7.45 17.45 -3.17
N ILE A 84 -8.10 17.46 -2.01
CA ILE A 84 -7.79 16.57 -0.89
C ILE A 84 -8.68 15.33 -0.98
N HIS A 85 -8.36 14.46 -1.94
CA HIS A 85 -9.13 13.25 -2.15
C HIS A 85 -8.65 12.13 -1.22
N THR A 86 -9.47 11.79 -0.21
CA THR A 86 -9.11 10.81 0.84
C THR A 86 -8.75 9.44 0.28
N ASN A 87 -9.53 8.93 -0.68
CA ASN A 87 -9.29 7.61 -1.31
C ASN A 87 -8.07 7.60 -2.25
N LEU A 88 -7.63 8.75 -2.76
CA LEU A 88 -6.48 8.85 -3.68
C LEU A 88 -5.19 9.28 -2.97
N GLY A 89 -5.15 9.21 -1.63
CA GLY A 89 -3.93 9.51 -0.86
C GLY A 89 -3.75 10.97 -0.46
N ARG A 90 -4.81 11.79 -0.51
CA ARG A 90 -4.82 13.19 -0.03
C ARG A 90 -3.87 14.08 -0.84
N ALA A 91 -3.04 14.88 -0.18
CA ALA A 91 -2.16 15.84 -0.83
C ALA A 91 -0.95 15.14 -1.47
N PRO A 92 -0.72 15.27 -2.79
CA PRO A 92 0.52 14.80 -3.41
C PRO A 92 1.70 15.65 -2.95
N LEU A 93 2.90 15.04 -2.94
CA LEU A 93 4.13 15.73 -2.57
C LEU A 93 4.72 16.51 -3.75
N SER A 94 5.39 17.62 -3.45
CA SER A 94 6.19 18.34 -4.44
C SER A 94 7.44 17.53 -4.81
N ARG A 95 8.02 17.81 -5.98
CA ARG A 95 9.28 17.19 -6.42
C ARG A 95 10.39 17.33 -5.38
N ALA A 96 10.55 18.53 -4.81
CA ALA A 96 11.56 18.79 -3.79
C ALA A 96 11.36 17.94 -2.52
N ALA A 97 10.11 17.75 -2.07
CA ALA A 97 9.82 16.90 -0.91
C ALA A 97 10.11 15.43 -1.19
N ILE A 98 9.80 14.94 -2.40
CA ILE A 98 10.12 13.57 -2.83
C ILE A 98 11.64 13.37 -2.88
N GLU A 99 12.38 14.31 -3.47
CA GLU A 99 13.84 14.24 -3.55
C GLU A 99 14.49 14.22 -2.15
N ALA A 100 14.03 15.06 -1.23
CA ALA A 100 14.51 15.06 0.15
C ALA A 100 14.20 13.75 0.88
N SER A 101 12.99 13.19 0.71
CA SER A 101 12.63 11.89 1.29
C SER A 101 13.49 10.75 0.74
N ASN A 102 13.76 10.75 -0.56
CA ASN A 102 14.63 9.74 -1.18
C ASN A 102 16.06 9.83 -0.65
N GLN A 103 16.61 11.04 -0.52
CA GLN A 103 17.96 11.24 0.05
C GLN A 103 18.05 10.72 1.48
N ALA A 104 17.05 11.02 2.32
CA ALA A 104 17.02 10.54 3.71
C ALA A 104 16.85 9.01 3.82
N ALA A 105 16.18 8.38 2.86
CA ALA A 105 15.89 6.94 2.88
C ALA A 105 16.98 6.07 2.22
N GLN A 106 17.81 6.63 1.33
CA GLN A 106 18.81 5.88 0.58
C GLN A 106 19.99 5.38 1.43
N GLY A 107 20.19 5.92 2.63
CA GLY A 107 21.30 5.54 3.50
C GLY A 107 21.08 5.90 4.95
N TYR A 108 22.15 5.87 5.74
CA TYR A 108 22.11 6.35 7.12
C TYR A 108 21.90 7.87 7.16
N SER A 109 21.16 8.31 8.17
CA SER A 109 20.92 9.72 8.46
C SER A 109 21.17 10.01 9.94
N ASP A 110 21.27 11.29 10.28
CA ASP A 110 21.38 11.83 11.63
C ASP A 110 20.03 11.83 12.39
N LEU A 111 19.08 10.97 11.98
CA LEU A 111 17.70 10.92 12.48
C LEU A 111 17.59 10.94 14.02
N GLU A 112 18.49 10.28 14.74
CA GLU A 112 18.60 10.34 16.20
C GLU A 112 20.03 10.62 16.68
N LEU A 113 20.85 11.30 15.87
CA LEU A 113 22.23 11.64 16.21
C LEU A 113 22.41 13.15 16.15
N ASP A 114 22.84 13.75 17.25
CA ASP A 114 23.27 15.14 17.25
C ASP A 114 24.72 15.21 16.79
N LEU A 115 24.94 15.75 15.58
CA LEU A 115 26.27 15.86 14.97
C LEU A 115 27.20 16.82 15.72
N SER A 116 26.67 17.76 16.50
CA SER A 116 27.49 18.70 17.28
C SER A 116 28.09 18.06 18.53
N THR A 117 27.37 17.10 19.13
CA THR A 117 27.79 16.41 20.36
C THR A 117 28.26 14.97 20.12
N GLY A 118 27.95 14.40 18.96
CA GLY A 118 28.19 12.99 18.64
C GLY A 118 27.35 12.00 19.45
N ARG A 119 26.29 12.47 20.12
CA ARG A 119 25.45 11.68 21.02
C ARG A 119 24.04 11.49 20.47
N ARG A 120 23.31 10.54 21.05
CA ARG A 120 21.90 10.33 20.70
C ARG A 120 21.09 11.61 20.95
N GLY A 121 20.39 12.06 19.92
CA GLY A 121 19.48 13.21 19.93
C GLY A 121 18.03 12.79 19.71
N SER A 122 17.11 13.75 19.84
CA SER A 122 15.69 13.54 19.54
C SER A 122 15.41 13.75 18.06
N ARG A 123 14.75 12.78 17.41
CA ARG A 123 14.23 12.93 16.04
C ARG A 123 13.24 14.07 15.86
N GLN A 124 12.69 14.60 16.96
CA GLN A 124 11.74 15.71 16.93
C GLN A 124 12.42 17.08 16.78
N ALA A 125 13.72 17.18 17.04
CA ALA A 125 14.40 18.47 17.19
C ALA A 125 14.22 19.38 15.96
N GLN A 126 14.42 18.84 14.75
CA GLN A 126 14.31 19.62 13.52
C GLN A 126 12.87 20.03 13.20
N VAL A 127 11.91 19.08 13.27
CA VAL A 127 10.50 19.37 12.99
C VAL A 127 9.90 20.32 14.03
N GLN A 128 10.28 20.17 15.30
CA GLN A 128 9.86 21.07 16.37
C GLN A 128 10.34 22.49 16.08
N SER A 129 11.62 22.70 15.77
CA SER A 129 12.16 24.03 15.44
C SER A 129 11.37 24.72 14.32
N LEU A 130 11.04 23.99 13.24
CA LEU A 130 10.24 24.53 12.13
C LEU A 130 8.81 24.88 12.56
N LEU A 131 8.15 24.00 13.33
CA LEU A 131 6.80 24.25 13.83
C LEU A 131 6.74 25.48 14.73
N LEU A 132 7.71 25.67 15.62
CA LEU A 132 7.79 26.86 16.48
C LEU A 132 7.96 28.14 15.66
N GLN A 133 8.78 28.12 14.62
CA GLN A 133 8.97 29.29 13.74
C GLN A 133 7.68 29.67 12.98
N ILE A 134 6.90 28.68 12.54
CA ILE A 134 5.68 28.93 11.75
C ILE A 134 4.50 29.33 12.66
N THR A 135 4.41 28.74 13.86
CA THR A 135 3.24 28.91 14.73
C THR A 135 3.43 29.95 15.83
N GLY A 136 4.68 30.25 16.22
CA GLY A 136 4.98 31.07 17.40
C GLY A 136 4.68 30.38 18.74
N ALA A 137 4.37 29.07 18.75
CA ALA A 137 4.11 28.33 19.97
C ALA A 137 5.37 28.18 20.85
N GLU A 138 5.19 27.90 22.14
CA GLU A 138 6.30 27.66 23.09
C GLU A 138 6.95 26.28 22.91
N ALA A 139 6.16 25.29 22.50
CA ALA A 139 6.60 23.92 22.26
C ALA A 139 5.75 23.27 21.14
N ALA A 140 6.33 22.27 20.46
CA ALA A 140 5.65 21.54 19.39
C ALA A 140 6.11 20.08 19.34
N LEU A 141 5.23 19.19 18.91
CA LEU A 141 5.49 17.76 18.75
C LEU A 141 4.79 17.24 17.50
N ALA A 142 5.49 16.46 16.68
CA ALA A 142 4.89 15.73 15.57
C ALA A 142 4.69 14.26 15.94
N VAL A 143 3.48 13.76 15.75
CA VAL A 143 3.12 12.35 15.91
C VAL A 143 2.59 11.80 14.59
N ASN A 144 2.31 10.49 14.54
CA ASN A 144 1.92 9.78 13.33
C ASN A 144 0.82 10.50 12.50
N ASN A 145 -0.27 10.89 13.14
CA ASN A 145 -1.36 11.64 12.51
C ASN A 145 -2.19 12.41 13.55
N ASN A 146 -3.19 13.15 13.10
CA ASN A 146 -4.05 13.96 13.99
C ASN A 146 -4.85 13.11 14.98
N ALA A 147 -5.29 11.90 14.61
CA ALA A 147 -6.00 11.02 15.54
C ALA A 147 -5.10 10.59 16.71
N SER A 148 -3.83 10.26 16.42
CA SER A 148 -2.83 10.03 17.47
C SER A 148 -2.56 11.27 18.30
N ALA A 149 -2.55 12.46 17.71
CA ALA A 149 -2.36 13.72 18.44
C ALA A 149 -3.49 13.97 19.44
N MET A 150 -4.74 13.79 19.00
CA MET A 150 -5.93 13.89 19.86
C MET A 150 -5.88 12.87 21.00
N LEU A 151 -5.59 11.59 20.68
CA LEU A 151 -5.49 10.55 21.70
C LEU A 151 -4.39 10.85 22.71
N LEU A 152 -3.19 11.24 22.25
CA LEU A 152 -2.07 11.57 23.12
C LEU A 152 -2.38 12.78 24.01
N GLY A 153 -2.92 13.85 23.43
CA GLY A 153 -3.26 15.07 24.16
C GLY A 153 -4.30 14.83 25.25
N LEU A 154 -5.40 14.15 24.91
CA LEU A 154 -6.46 13.82 25.88
C LEU A 154 -5.94 12.85 26.97
N SER A 155 -5.16 11.84 26.59
CA SER A 155 -4.60 10.89 27.55
C SER A 155 -3.61 11.55 28.50
N ALA A 156 -2.80 12.49 28.02
CA ALA A 156 -1.82 13.18 28.84
C ALA A 156 -2.46 14.23 29.79
N LEU A 157 -3.50 14.93 29.32
CA LEU A 157 -4.04 16.09 30.05
C LEU A 157 -5.32 15.78 30.85
N ALA A 158 -6.10 14.80 30.43
CA ALA A 158 -7.46 14.55 30.95
C ALA A 158 -7.75 13.07 31.28
N SER A 159 -6.73 12.23 31.45
CA SER A 159 -6.94 10.84 31.88
C SER A 159 -7.74 10.77 33.19
N GLY A 160 -8.86 10.05 33.15
CA GLY A 160 -9.79 9.91 34.29
C GLY A 160 -10.57 11.18 34.64
N LYS A 161 -10.58 12.19 33.77
CA LYS A 161 -11.28 13.46 33.97
C LYS A 161 -12.24 13.74 32.81
N GLU A 162 -13.16 14.66 33.03
CA GLU A 162 -14.10 15.12 32.01
C GLU A 162 -13.44 16.10 31.03
N VAL A 163 -13.87 16.05 29.77
CA VAL A 163 -13.48 16.99 28.72
C VAL A 163 -14.75 17.58 28.12
N VAL A 164 -14.89 18.90 28.23
CA VAL A 164 -16.05 19.61 27.68
C VAL A 164 -15.84 19.78 26.18
N VAL A 165 -16.83 19.35 25.38
CA VAL A 165 -16.85 19.50 23.93
C VAL A 165 -18.25 19.92 23.49
N SER A 166 -18.35 20.79 22.49
CA SER A 166 -19.67 21.09 21.92
C SER A 166 -20.24 19.84 21.26
N ARG A 167 -21.54 19.60 21.41
CA ARG A 167 -22.21 18.50 20.70
C ARG A 167 -22.05 18.64 19.17
N SER A 168 -21.93 19.86 18.65
CA SER A 168 -21.70 20.11 17.22
C SER A 168 -20.29 19.76 16.74
N GLU A 169 -19.33 19.57 17.66
CA GLU A 169 -17.93 19.25 17.37
C GLU A 169 -17.62 17.76 17.54
N ALA A 170 -18.60 16.97 17.99
CA ALA A 170 -18.54 15.52 17.99
C ALA A 170 -18.72 14.99 16.56
N VAL A 171 -17.69 15.22 15.74
CA VAL A 171 -17.67 14.88 14.31
C VAL A 171 -17.09 13.50 14.06
N GLU A 172 -17.59 12.83 13.04
CA GLU A 172 -17.00 11.63 12.47
C GLU A 172 -16.27 12.01 11.18
N ILE A 173 -14.97 11.69 11.09
CA ILE A 173 -14.14 12.00 9.93
C ILE A 173 -13.43 10.73 9.48
N GLY A 174 -13.78 10.25 8.28
CA GLY A 174 -13.24 9.01 7.72
C GLY A 174 -13.99 7.79 8.24
N GLY A 175 -14.97 7.35 7.47
CA GLY A 175 -15.90 6.28 7.84
C GLY A 175 -17.16 6.43 6.99
N GLY A 176 -17.21 5.68 5.90
CA GLY A 176 -18.44 5.29 5.22
C GLY A 176 -18.50 3.77 5.28
#